data_AF-A0A7C1FLC5-F1
#
_entry.id   AF-A0A7C1FLC5-F1
#
_cell.length_a   1.000
_cell.length_b   1.000
_cell.length_c   1.000
_cell.angle_alpha   90.00
_cell.angle_beta   90.00
_cell.angle_gamma   90.00
#
_symmetry.space_group_name_H-M   'P 1'
#
loop_
_entity.id
_entity.type
_entity.pdbx_description
1 polymer ?
#
loop_
_entity_poly.entity_id
_entity_poly.type
_entity_poly.pdbx_seq_one_letter_code
_entity_poly.pdbx_strand_id
1 'polypeptide(L)'
;MHQCLRSVALSGALLAVWFAVACSAQSVSDPTEYRQFTDTQGRTIEARVLRVQGDRVTIQRSDGRQFTVAISIFSEADQQYIRSLAAGKAPA
;
A
#
# COMPACT_ATOMS: atom_id res chain seq x y z
N MET A 1 -8.19 -46.06 0.25
CA MET A 1 -7.95 -44.61 0.14
C MET A 1 -7.51 -44.07 1.52
N HIS A 2 -6.50 -44.72 2.10
CA HIS A 2 -5.11 -44.24 2.24
C HIS A 2 -4.97 -42.99 3.13
N GLN A 3 -4.94 -43.30 4.43
CA GLN A 3 -4.37 -42.50 5.51
C GLN A 3 -2.93 -42.10 5.15
N CYS A 4 -2.64 -40.80 5.16
CA CYS A 4 -1.28 -40.27 5.09
C CYS A 4 -0.59 -40.44 6.45
N LEU A 5 -0.30 -41.70 6.79
CA LEU A 5 0.69 -42.07 7.78
C LEU A 5 2.06 -41.87 7.12
N ARG A 6 2.86 -40.90 7.59
CA ARG A 6 4.32 -40.94 7.44
C ARG A 6 5.05 -39.95 8.36
N SER A 7 5.34 -40.49 9.55
CA SER A 7 6.61 -40.40 10.26
C SER A 7 7.19 -39.02 10.58
N VAL A 8 6.92 -38.60 11.82
CA VAL A 8 7.90 -37.91 12.67
C VAL A 8 9.16 -38.79 12.74
N ALA A 9 10.20 -38.42 11.99
CA ALA A 9 11.52 -38.99 12.10
C ALA A 9 12.40 -38.04 12.92
N LEU A 10 12.47 -38.31 14.23
CA LEU A 10 13.57 -37.88 15.09
C LEU A 10 14.83 -38.63 14.66
N SER A 11 15.89 -37.93 14.26
CA SER A 11 17.27 -38.44 14.30
C SER A 11 18.26 -37.32 13.98
N GLY A 12 19.29 -37.15 14.81
CA GLY A 12 20.56 -36.55 14.38
C GLY A 12 21.00 -35.29 15.11
N ALA A 13 21.66 -35.50 16.24
CA ALA A 13 22.92 -34.86 16.65
C ALA A 13 23.19 -33.35 16.34
N LEU A 14 23.37 -32.60 17.43
CA LEU A 14 24.45 -31.62 17.67
C LEU A 14 25.25 -31.18 16.43
N LEU A 15 24.95 -30.01 15.86
CA LEU A 15 25.95 -29.11 15.26
C LEU A 15 25.40 -27.69 15.25
N ALA A 16 26.14 -26.78 15.87
CA ALA A 16 25.92 -25.35 15.82
C ALA A 16 26.01 -24.85 14.37
N VAL A 17 24.93 -24.27 13.85
CA VAL A 17 24.99 -23.41 12.67
C VAL A 17 24.10 -22.20 12.93
N TRP A 18 24.76 -21.09 13.27
CA TRP A 18 24.31 -19.75 12.93
C TRP A 18 23.86 -19.74 11.45
N PHE A 19 22.57 -19.60 11.20
CA PHE A 19 22.13 -19.00 9.96
C PHE A 19 20.97 -18.07 10.26
N ALA A 20 21.24 -16.78 10.07
CA ALA A 20 20.31 -15.69 10.21
C ALA A 20 19.06 -15.97 9.36
N VAL A 21 17.95 -16.33 10.00
CA VAL A 21 16.63 -16.07 9.41
C VAL A 21 16.42 -14.57 9.56
N ALA A 22 17.03 -13.83 8.64
CA ALA A 22 16.62 -12.49 8.29
C ALA A 22 15.16 -12.60 7.87
N CYS A 23 14.26 -12.32 8.81
CA CYS A 23 12.86 -12.14 8.52
C CYS A 23 12.79 -10.90 7.62
N SER A 24 12.81 -11.12 6.30
CA SER A 24 12.57 -10.07 5.34
C SER A 24 11.17 -9.56 5.62
N ALA A 25 11.10 -8.42 6.33
CA ALA A 25 9.91 -7.62 6.45
C ALA A 25 9.52 -7.22 5.02
N GLN A 26 8.66 -8.03 4.42
CA GLN A 26 7.99 -7.69 3.18
C GLN A 26 6.97 -6.61 3.55
N SER A 27 7.40 -5.36 3.52
CA SER A 27 6.52 -4.20 3.57
C SER A 27 5.64 -4.26 2.33
N VAL A 28 4.48 -4.91 2.46
CA VAL A 28 3.41 -4.82 1.49
C VAL A 28 2.85 -3.42 1.64
N SER A 29 3.42 -2.45 0.92
CA SER A 29 2.85 -1.13 0.78
C SER A 29 1.54 -1.27 0.01
N ASP A 30 0.44 -1.28 0.74
CA ASP A 30 -0.88 -1.20 0.14
C ASP A 30 -0.93 0.12 -0.66
N PRO A 31 -1.28 0.10 -1.95
CA PRO A 31 -1.29 1.30 -2.79
C PRO A 31 -2.35 2.34 -2.37
N THR A 32 -3.02 2.13 -1.23
CA THR A 32 -4.15 2.92 -0.74
C THR A 32 -3.95 3.42 0.70
N GLU A 33 -2.72 3.70 1.11
CA GLU A 33 -2.47 4.33 2.41
C GLU A 33 -3.00 5.76 2.49
N TYR A 34 -3.37 6.17 3.71
CA TYR A 34 -3.68 7.57 4.00
C TYR A 34 -2.40 8.39 3.90
N ARG A 35 -2.48 9.50 3.17
CA ARG A 35 -1.39 10.48 3.06
C ARG A 35 -1.93 11.90 3.12
N GLN A 36 -1.03 12.82 3.39
CA GLN A 36 -1.33 14.24 3.32
C GLN A 36 -1.33 14.70 1.86
N PHE A 37 -2.46 15.21 1.41
CA PHE A 37 -2.62 15.91 0.15
C PHE A 37 -2.68 17.41 0.41
N THR A 38 -2.06 18.20 -0.45
CA THR A 38 -2.08 19.65 -0.43
C THR A 38 -2.92 20.16 -1.58
N ASP A 39 -3.74 21.18 -1.35
CA ASP A 39 -4.48 21.85 -2.41
C ASP A 39 -3.74 23.07 -2.99
N THR A 40 -4.26 23.65 -4.05
CA THR A 40 -3.66 24.84 -4.71
C THR A 40 -3.65 26.09 -3.83
N GLN A 41 -4.36 26.08 -2.70
CA GLN A 41 -4.36 27.15 -1.69
C GLN A 41 -3.42 26.84 -0.52
N GLY A 42 -2.68 25.72 -0.57
CA GLY A 42 -1.76 25.28 0.49
C GLY A 42 -2.46 24.62 1.69
N ARG A 43 -3.77 24.37 1.62
CA ARG A 43 -4.46 23.63 2.68
C ARG A 43 -4.12 22.16 2.55
N THR A 44 -3.99 21.49 3.68
CA THR A 44 -3.67 20.05 3.69
C THR A 44 -4.83 19.22 4.21
N ILE A 45 -5.01 18.04 3.63
CA ILE A 45 -5.98 17.05 4.06
C ILE A 45 -5.31 15.69 4.15
N GLU A 46 -5.64 14.92 5.18
CA GLU A 46 -5.29 13.52 5.24
C GLU A 46 -6.39 12.70 4.55
N ALA A 47 -6.02 11.99 3.50
CA ALA A 47 -6.94 11.17 2.74
C ALA A 47 -6.23 9.99 2.07
N ARG A 48 -7.01 9.03 1.57
CA ARG A 48 -6.54 8.00 0.63
C ARG A 48 -7.31 8.10 -0.67
N VAL A 49 -6.67 7.76 -1.78
CA VAL A 49 -7.31 7.73 -3.10
C VAL A 49 -8.05 6.42 -3.27
N LEU A 50 -9.37 6.46 -3.48
CA LEU A 50 -10.17 5.26 -3.72
C LEU A 50 -10.28 4.91 -5.20
N ARG A 51 -10.34 5.93 -6.07
CA ARG A 51 -10.54 5.75 -7.50
C ARG A 51 -10.13 7.01 -8.27
N VAL A 52 -9.52 6.83 -9.45
CA VAL A 52 -9.25 7.91 -10.41
C VAL A 52 -10.05 7.64 -11.69
N GLN A 53 -10.76 8.65 -12.20
CA GLN A 53 -11.58 8.58 -13.42
C GLN A 53 -11.40 9.85 -14.23
N GLY A 54 -10.61 9.77 -15.31
CA GLY A 54 -10.25 10.94 -16.11
C GLY A 54 -9.58 12.02 -15.25
N ASP A 55 -10.15 13.23 -15.25
CA ASP A 55 -9.66 14.36 -14.45
C ASP A 55 -10.27 14.47 -13.05
N ARG A 56 -10.97 13.43 -12.59
CA ARG A 56 -11.57 13.38 -11.26
C ARG A 56 -10.97 12.27 -10.42
N VAL A 57 -10.92 12.53 -9.12
CA VAL A 57 -10.47 11.57 -8.11
C VAL A 57 -11.50 11.46 -7.00
N THR A 58 -11.79 10.23 -6.60
CA THR A 58 -12.55 9.92 -5.39
C THR A 58 -11.56 9.65 -4.28
N ILE A 59 -11.60 10.46 -3.24
CA ILE A 59 -10.79 10.31 -2.03
C ILE A 59 -11.66 9.99 -0.82
N GLN A 60 -11.08 9.32 0.16
CA GLN A 60 -11.66 9.16 1.49
C GLN A 60 -10.78 9.87 2.51
N ARG A 61 -11.36 10.77 3.30
CA ARG A 61 -10.68 11.43 4.42
C ARG A 61 -10.57 10.48 5.62
N SER A 62 -9.70 10.79 6.57
CA SER A 62 -9.52 10.01 7.81
C SER A 62 -10.79 9.90 8.66
N ASP A 63 -11.75 10.84 8.51
CA ASP A 63 -13.10 10.75 9.12
C ASP A 63 -14.06 9.77 8.40
N GLY A 64 -13.57 9.06 7.38
CA GLY A 64 -14.33 8.09 6.59
C GLY A 64 -15.18 8.70 5.48
N ARG A 65 -15.31 10.03 5.42
CA ARG A 65 -16.13 10.72 4.39
C ARG A 65 -15.45 10.65 3.04
N GLN A 66 -16.24 10.39 2.00
CA GLN A 66 -15.76 10.29 0.63
C GLN A 66 -16.15 11.52 -0.19
N PHE A 67 -15.23 11.97 -1.04
CA PHE A 67 -15.44 13.12 -1.91
C PHE A 67 -14.89 12.80 -3.29
N THR A 68 -15.65 13.19 -4.32
CA THR A 68 -15.14 13.15 -5.70
C THR A 68 -14.90 14.57 -6.15
N VAL A 69 -13.65 14.91 -6.44
CA VAL A 69 -13.18 16.25 -6.76
C VAL A 69 -12.35 16.25 -8.04
N ALA A 70 -12.13 17.43 -8.63
CA ALA A 70 -11.21 17.55 -9.76
C ALA A 70 -9.77 17.39 -9.29
N ILE A 71 -8.92 16.70 -10.06
CA ILE A 71 -7.50 16.53 -9.72
C ILE A 71 -6.80 17.89 -9.64
N SER A 72 -7.20 18.84 -10.49
CA SER A 72 -6.63 20.19 -10.57
C SER A 72 -6.75 21.03 -9.30
N ILE A 73 -7.53 20.62 -8.30
CA ILE A 73 -7.59 21.33 -7.01
C ILE A 73 -6.37 21.04 -6.15
N PHE A 74 -5.64 19.95 -6.40
CA PHE A 74 -4.48 19.56 -5.63
C PHE A 74 -3.22 20.30 -6.11
N SER A 75 -2.17 20.31 -5.28
CA SER A 75 -0.84 20.79 -5.66
C SER A 75 -0.30 20.02 -6.87
N GLU A 76 0.60 20.61 -7.66
CA GLU A 76 1.15 19.92 -8.84
C GLU A 76 1.78 18.56 -8.51
N ALA A 77 2.50 18.46 -7.38
CA ALA A 77 3.08 17.22 -6.90
C ALA A 77 2.00 16.16 -6.62
N ASP A 78 0.91 16.56 -5.96
CA ASP A 78 -0.20 15.67 -5.66
C ASP A 78 -1.01 15.30 -6.91
N GLN A 79 -1.14 16.22 -7.88
CA GLN A 79 -1.74 15.91 -9.18
C GLN A 79 -0.95 14.82 -9.91
N GLN A 80 0.38 14.91 -9.92
CA GLN A 80 1.25 13.92 -10.54
C GLN A 80 1.12 12.55 -9.84
N TYR A 81 1.12 12.54 -8.51
CA TYR A 81 0.88 11.34 -7.71
C TYR A 81 -0.47 10.69 -8.05
N ILE A 82 -1.57 11.45 -8.04
CA ILE A 82 -2.90 10.91 -8.34
C ILE A 82 -2.95 10.33 -9.76
N ARG A 83 -2.32 10.99 -10.74
CA ARG A 83 -2.26 10.48 -12.12
C ARG A 83 -1.38 9.23 -12.25
N SER A 84 -0.32 9.08 -11.45
CA SER A 84 0.50 7.86 -11.47
C SER A 84 -0.27 6.64 -10.97
N LEU A 85 -1.17 6.82 -10.00
CA LEU A 85 -2.07 5.76 -9.53
C LEU A 85 -3.00 5.27 -10.63
N ALA A 86 -3.51 6.17 -11.49
CA ALA A 86 -4.33 5.80 -12.64
C ALA A 86 -3.57 4.97 -13.68
N ALA A 87 -2.25 5.17 -13.79
CA ALA A 87 -1.37 4.40 -14.67
C ALA A 87 -0.94 3.05 -14.08
N GLY A 88 -1.39 2.69 -12.87
CA GLY A 88 -0.90 1.50 -12.15
C GLY A 88 0.57 1.60 -11.73
N LYS A 89 1.15 2.79 -11.80
CA LYS A 89 2.53 3.06 -11.41
C LYS A 89 2.47 3.66 -10.00
N ALA A 90 2.53 2.77 -9.01
CA ALA A 90 2.78 3.20 -7.64
C ALA A 90 4.11 3.97 -7.63
N PRO A 91 4.13 5.24 -7.17
CA PRO A 91 5.37 5.97 -7.05
C PRO A 91 6.23 5.32 -5.95
N ALA A 92 7.51 5.14 -6.26
CA ALA A 92 8.51 4.49 -5.42
C ALA A 92 8.90 5.35 -4.21
#